data_AF-A0A938YWX5-F1
#
_entry.id   AF-A0A938YWX5-F1
#
_cell.length_a   1.000
_cell.length_b   1.000
_cell.length_c   1.000
_cell.angle_alpha   90.00
_cell.angle_beta   90.00
_cell.angle_gamma   90.00
#
_symmetry.space_group_name_H-M   'P 1'
#
loop_
_entity.id
_entity.type
_entity.pdbx_description
1 polymer ?
#
loop_
_entity_poly.entity_id
_entity_poly.type
_entity_poly.pdbx_seq_one_letter_code
_entity_poly.pdbx_strand_id
1 'polypeptide(L)'
;MVNKQVVLDTIRKMFDSGIDDSVVKQTLLDIGLSEDEISAFMAEAKGVDSGEEEPEAEEDYEEPVERKVSRQIADEHAAQEAMHATTHAAIDGHGARLDALGEKIGSVEEKLGKIDSQTLKPSNKDLVDLLAASNQRLASLERQVSDLKALNMALKSIMEKILETDRKILGKL
;
A
#
# COMPACT_ATOMS: atom_id res chain seq x y z
N MET A 1 -25.29 -11.28 -3.62
CA MET A 1 -24.82 -11.95 -4.85
C MET A 1 -23.77 -11.06 -5.48
N VAL A 2 -22.54 -11.57 -5.63
CA VAL A 2 -21.45 -10.85 -6.30
C VAL A 2 -21.82 -10.68 -7.77
N ASN A 3 -21.57 -9.51 -8.35
CA ASN A 3 -21.94 -9.23 -9.73
C ASN A 3 -20.96 -9.96 -10.68
N LYS A 4 -21.50 -10.91 -11.48
CA LYS A 4 -20.76 -11.75 -12.43
C LYS A 4 -19.80 -10.93 -13.32
N GLN A 5 -20.26 -9.77 -13.79
CA GLN A 5 -19.50 -8.91 -14.69
C GLN A 5 -18.24 -8.33 -14.02
N VAL A 6 -18.34 -7.97 -12.74
CA VAL A 6 -17.23 -7.36 -11.99
C VAL A 6 -16.11 -8.38 -11.75
N VAL A 7 -16.48 -9.66 -11.52
CA VAL A 7 -15.53 -10.75 -11.35
C VAL A 7 -14.77 -11.01 -12.65
N LEU A 8 -15.47 -11.12 -13.78
CA LEU A 8 -14.86 -11.32 -15.09
C LEU A 8 -13.91 -10.17 -15.48
N ASP A 9 -14.33 -8.92 -15.28
CA ASP A 9 -13.49 -7.76 -15.59
C ASP A 9 -12.22 -7.72 -14.72
N THR A 10 -12.32 -8.20 -13.47
CA THR A 10 -11.18 -8.29 -12.56
C THR A 10 -10.22 -9.40 -12.99
N ILE A 11 -10.73 -10.59 -13.34
CA ILE A 11 -9.91 -11.71 -13.82
C ILE A 11 -9.18 -11.35 -15.11
N ARG A 12 -9.86 -10.68 -16.06
CA ARG A 12 -9.23 -10.19 -17.29
C ARG A 12 -8.08 -9.23 -17.01
N LYS A 13 -8.29 -8.25 -16.12
CA LYS A 13 -7.21 -7.33 -15.70
C LYS A 13 -6.05 -8.05 -15.03
N MET A 14 -6.31 -9.12 -14.29
CA MET A 14 -5.26 -9.93 -13.68
C MET A 14 -4.42 -10.64 -14.73
N PHE A 15 -5.06 -11.26 -15.73
CA PHE A 15 -4.34 -11.88 -16.86
C PHE A 15 -3.59 -10.86 -17.73
N ASP A 16 -4.20 -9.70 -18.01
CA ASP A 16 -3.54 -8.59 -18.74
C ASP A 16 -2.30 -8.07 -18.00
N SER A 17 -2.28 -8.20 -16.67
CA SER A 17 -1.14 -7.83 -15.82
C SER A 17 -0.07 -8.93 -15.72
N GLY A 18 -0.23 -10.04 -16.42
CA GLY A 18 0.70 -11.18 -16.40
C GLY A 18 0.67 -11.97 -15.10
N ILE A 19 -0.47 -11.98 -14.39
CA ILE A 19 -0.64 -12.76 -13.16
C ILE A 19 -0.95 -14.22 -13.51
N ASP A 20 -0.24 -15.15 -12.87
CA ASP A 20 -0.40 -16.59 -13.07
C ASP A 20 -1.77 -17.11 -12.61
N ASP A 21 -2.26 -18.14 -13.30
CA ASP A 21 -3.53 -18.84 -13.02
C ASP A 21 -3.69 -19.28 -11.57
N SER A 22 -2.59 -19.72 -10.93
CA SER A 22 -2.59 -20.18 -9.54
C SER A 22 -2.91 -19.06 -8.56
N VAL A 23 -2.43 -17.85 -8.84
CA VAL A 23 -2.66 -16.65 -8.02
C VAL A 23 -4.09 -16.14 -8.23
N VAL A 24 -4.59 -16.17 -9.47
CA VAL A 24 -5.99 -15.83 -9.78
C VAL A 24 -6.95 -16.80 -9.08
N LYS A 25 -6.68 -18.11 -9.16
CA LYS A 25 -7.47 -19.15 -8.47
C LYS A 25 -7.50 -18.93 -6.96
N GLN A 26 -6.36 -18.64 -6.34
CA GLN A 26 -6.28 -18.39 -4.90
C GLN A 26 -7.06 -17.13 -4.51
N THR A 27 -6.96 -16.04 -5.28
CA THR A 27 -7.70 -14.80 -5.00
C THR A 27 -9.22 -15.03 -5.06
N LEU A 28 -9.69 -15.83 -6.01
CA LEU A 28 -11.12 -16.13 -6.14
C LEU A 28 -11.62 -17.07 -5.03
N LEU A 29 -10.79 -17.99 -4.55
CA LEU A 29 -11.07 -18.79 -3.36
C LEU A 29 -11.19 -17.91 -2.10
N ASP A 30 -10.30 -16.92 -1.94
CA ASP A 30 -10.32 -16.00 -0.81
C ASP A 30 -11.59 -15.11 -0.80
N ILE A 31 -12.19 -14.87 -1.97
CA ILE A 31 -13.47 -14.16 -2.14
C ILE A 31 -14.68 -15.08 -1.83
N GLY A 32 -14.44 -16.37 -1.62
CA GLY A 32 -15.45 -17.35 -1.24
C GLY A 32 -16.20 -17.98 -2.42
N LEU A 33 -15.61 -17.98 -3.61
CA LEU A 33 -16.14 -18.73 -4.76
C LEU A 33 -15.74 -20.20 -4.66
N SER A 34 -16.61 -21.08 -5.15
CA SER A 34 -16.34 -22.52 -5.25
C SER A 34 -15.39 -22.84 -6.40
N GLU A 35 -14.63 -23.94 -6.32
CA GLU A 35 -13.66 -24.31 -7.35
C GLU A 35 -14.30 -24.50 -8.75
N ASP A 36 -15.54 -24.96 -8.80
CA ASP A 36 -16.31 -25.14 -10.03
C ASP A 36 -16.64 -23.80 -10.68
N GLU A 37 -17.07 -22.81 -9.88
CA GLU A 37 -17.35 -21.44 -10.36
C GLU A 37 -16.06 -20.77 -10.84
N ILE A 38 -14.96 -20.94 -10.10
CA ILE A 38 -13.66 -20.36 -10.46
C ILE A 38 -13.19 -20.86 -11.83
N SER A 39 -13.34 -22.16 -12.08
CA SER A 39 -12.94 -22.77 -13.35
C SER A 39 -13.75 -22.21 -14.52
N ALA A 40 -15.07 -22.05 -14.34
CA ALA A 40 -15.94 -21.43 -15.34
C ALA A 40 -15.57 -19.96 -15.61
N PHE A 41 -15.29 -19.19 -14.56
CA PHE A 41 -14.88 -17.78 -14.69
C PHE A 41 -13.52 -17.62 -15.35
N MET A 42 -12.55 -18.51 -15.08
CA MET A 42 -11.24 -18.47 -15.73
C MET A 42 -11.33 -18.83 -17.21
N ALA A 43 -12.13 -19.84 -17.58
CA ALA A 43 -12.35 -20.19 -18.98
C ALA A 43 -13.02 -19.04 -19.76
N GLU A 44 -14.06 -18.43 -19.19
CA GLU A 44 -14.80 -17.30 -19.77
C GLU A 44 -13.93 -16.02 -19.86
N ALA A 45 -13.03 -15.80 -18.90
CA ALA A 45 -12.11 -14.66 -18.91
C ALA A 45 -10.96 -14.83 -19.92
N LYS A 46 -10.48 -16.06 -20.14
CA LYS A 46 -9.44 -16.38 -21.13
C LYS A 46 -9.94 -16.41 -22.58
N GLY A 47 -11.25 -16.29 -22.79
CA GLY A 47 -11.84 -16.32 -24.13
C GLY A 47 -11.72 -17.68 -24.82
N VAL A 48 -11.47 -18.74 -24.05
CA VAL A 48 -11.54 -20.11 -24.56
C VAL A 48 -13.02 -20.47 -24.56
N ASP A 49 -13.68 -20.14 -25.67
CA ASP A 49 -14.96 -20.71 -26.02
C ASP A 49 -14.79 -22.23 -25.96
N SER A 50 -15.57 -22.90 -25.12
CA SER A 50 -15.64 -24.36 -25.10
C SER A 50 -16.36 -24.81 -26.37
N GLY A 51 -15.67 -24.67 -27.50
CA GLY A 51 -16.03 -25.22 -28.79
C GLY A 51 -15.54 -26.65 -28.87
N GLU A 52 -16.47 -27.55 -29.10
CA GLU A 52 -16.23 -28.93 -29.51
C GLU A 52 -15.23 -28.99 -30.67
N GLU A 53 -14.08 -29.63 -30.48
CA GLU A 53 -13.23 -30.08 -31.58
C GLU A 53 -13.30 -31.62 -31.64
N GLU A 54 -14.00 -32.10 -32.67
CA GLU A 54 -13.87 -33.47 -33.19
C GLU A 54 -12.39 -33.76 -33.48
N PRO A 55 -11.82 -34.92 -33.09
CA PRO A 55 -10.50 -35.27 -33.57
C PRO A 55 -10.59 -35.83 -34.99
N GLU A 56 -10.06 -35.06 -35.94
CA GLU A 56 -9.65 -35.54 -37.25
C GLU A 56 -8.64 -36.69 -37.10
N ALA A 57 -8.79 -37.70 -37.96
CA ALA A 57 -7.97 -38.90 -38.00
C ALA A 57 -6.54 -38.58 -38.44
N GLU A 58 -5.56 -38.78 -37.54
CA GLU A 58 -4.15 -38.89 -37.89
C GLU A 58 -3.75 -40.35 -38.10
N GLU A 59 -3.16 -40.62 -39.26
CA GLU A 59 -2.60 -41.90 -39.66
C GLU A 59 -1.46 -42.33 -38.71
N ASP A 60 -1.69 -43.42 -38.00
CA ASP A 60 -0.76 -44.05 -37.07
C ASP A 60 0.37 -44.77 -37.83
N TYR A 61 1.51 -44.08 -37.98
CA TYR A 61 2.77 -44.73 -38.30
C TYR A 61 3.41 -45.18 -36.98
N GLU A 62 3.19 -46.45 -36.60
CA GLU A 62 3.79 -47.05 -35.41
C GLU A 62 5.33 -47.01 -35.48
N GLU A 63 5.93 -45.99 -34.86
CA GLU A 63 7.37 -45.98 -34.57
C GLU A 63 7.71 -47.19 -33.68
N PRO A 64 8.80 -47.94 -33.97
CA PRO A 64 9.16 -49.15 -33.24
C PRO A 64 9.35 -48.82 -31.75
N VAL A 65 8.66 -49.57 -30.89
CA VAL A 65 8.49 -49.35 -29.44
C VAL A 65 9.81 -49.06 -28.71
N GLU A 66 10.92 -49.65 -29.17
CA GLU A 66 12.26 -49.44 -28.59
C GLU A 66 12.81 -48.00 -28.76
N ARG A 67 12.45 -47.32 -29.86
CA ARG A 67 12.84 -45.91 -30.08
C ARG A 67 11.98 -44.94 -29.28
N LYS A 68 10.69 -45.26 -29.08
CA LYS A 68 9.78 -44.47 -28.22
C LYS A 68 10.24 -44.48 -26.77
N VAL A 69 10.60 -45.66 -26.23
CA VAL A 69 11.10 -45.77 -24.85
C VAL A 69 12.46 -45.08 -24.67
N SER A 70 13.37 -45.19 -25.64
CA SER A 70 14.67 -44.53 -25.56
C SER A 70 14.58 -43.00 -25.62
N ARG A 71 13.64 -42.45 -26.41
CA ARG A 71 13.34 -41.01 -26.41
C ARG A 71 12.68 -40.57 -25.11
N GLN A 72 11.71 -41.32 -24.60
CA GLN A 72 11.06 -41.01 -23.32
C GLN A 72 12.05 -40.97 -22.15
N ILE A 73 13.02 -41.89 -22.08
CA ILE A 73 14.05 -41.87 -21.02
C ILE A 73 14.97 -40.65 -21.17
N ALA A 74 15.35 -40.28 -22.40
CA ALA A 74 16.16 -39.09 -22.65
C ALA A 74 15.41 -37.79 -22.32
N ASP A 75 14.11 -37.74 -22.66
CA ASP A 75 13.23 -36.60 -22.37
C ASP A 75 12.93 -36.48 -20.87
N GLU A 76 12.73 -37.60 -20.17
CA GLU A 76 12.59 -37.63 -18.70
C GLU A 76 13.87 -37.17 -18.00
N HIS A 77 15.05 -37.60 -18.47
CA HIS A 77 16.32 -37.15 -17.91
C HIS A 77 16.55 -35.65 -18.15
N ALA A 78 16.26 -35.16 -19.36
CA ALA A 78 16.33 -33.74 -19.68
C ALA A 78 15.33 -32.91 -18.85
N ALA A 79 14.12 -33.42 -18.65
CA ALA A 79 13.11 -32.79 -17.80
C ALA A 79 13.56 -32.77 -16.33
N GLN A 80 14.16 -33.86 -15.85
CA GLN A 80 14.68 -33.93 -14.49
C GLN A 80 15.85 -32.98 -14.26
N GLU A 81 16.79 -32.87 -15.21
CA GLU A 81 17.86 -31.86 -15.18
C GLU A 81 17.30 -30.44 -15.20
N ALA A 82 16.29 -30.16 -16.04
CA ALA A 82 15.62 -28.87 -16.08
C ALA A 82 14.91 -28.54 -14.75
N MET A 83 14.28 -29.53 -14.10
CA MET A 83 13.68 -29.36 -12.77
C MET A 83 14.75 -29.07 -11.71
N HIS A 84 15.88 -29.77 -11.71
CA HIS A 84 16.99 -29.49 -10.80
C HIS A 84 17.57 -28.09 -11.01
N ALA A 85 17.78 -27.68 -12.26
CA ALA A 85 18.25 -26.33 -12.60
C ALA A 85 17.26 -25.25 -12.14
N THR A 86 15.96 -25.47 -12.37
CA THR A 86 14.89 -24.55 -11.93
C THR A 86 14.83 -24.46 -10.41
N THR A 87 15.00 -25.59 -9.72
CA THR A 87 15.00 -25.64 -8.25
C THR A 87 16.19 -24.88 -7.68
N HIS A 88 17.38 -25.06 -8.25
CA HIS A 88 18.56 -24.31 -7.84
C HIS A 88 18.42 -22.80 -8.10
N ALA A 89 17.91 -22.40 -9.27
CA ALA A 89 17.64 -21.00 -9.56
C ALA A 89 16.62 -20.37 -8.59
N ALA A 90 15.59 -21.13 -8.19
CA ALA A 90 14.64 -20.67 -7.19
C ALA A 90 15.29 -20.51 -5.81
N ILE A 91 16.11 -21.46 -5.38
CA ILE A 91 16.83 -21.41 -4.10
C ILE A 91 17.79 -20.20 -4.07
N ASP A 92 18.57 -20.00 -5.12
CA ASP A 92 19.50 -18.86 -5.22
C ASP A 92 18.74 -17.53 -5.24
N GLY A 93 17.59 -17.47 -5.95
CA GLY A 93 16.70 -16.31 -5.93
C GLY A 93 16.12 -16.01 -4.55
N HIS A 94 15.77 -17.04 -3.78
CA HIS A 94 15.34 -16.89 -2.39
C HIS A 94 16.48 -16.45 -1.47
N GLY A 95 17.70 -16.97 -1.67
CA GLY A 95 18.91 -16.54 -0.96
C GLY A 95 19.17 -15.04 -1.12
N ALA A 96 19.18 -14.56 -2.37
CA ALA A 96 19.36 -13.13 -2.66
C ALA A 96 18.28 -12.24 -2.02
N ARG A 97 17.03 -12.72 -1.94
CA ARG A 97 15.94 -11.99 -1.26
C ARG A 97 16.15 -11.94 0.26
N LEU A 98 16.62 -13.02 0.87
CA LEU A 98 16.93 -13.06 2.30
C LEU A 98 18.09 -12.14 2.64
N ASP A 99 19.14 -12.10 1.82
CA ASP A 99 20.26 -11.17 1.99
C ASP A 99 19.80 -9.71 1.88
N ALA A 100 18.99 -9.39 0.87
CA ALA A 100 18.41 -8.05 0.72
C ALA A 100 17.47 -7.67 1.88
N LEU A 101 16.76 -8.63 2.47
CA LEU A 101 15.97 -8.41 3.69
C LEU A 101 16.89 -8.17 4.89
N GLY A 102 17.96 -8.95 5.03
CA GLY A 102 18.98 -8.78 6.07
C GLY A 102 19.60 -7.39 6.02
N GLU A 103 19.98 -6.90 4.84
CA GLU A 103 20.49 -5.54 4.65
C GLU A 103 19.47 -4.45 5.03
N LYS A 104 18.19 -4.63 4.65
CA LYS A 104 17.12 -3.70 5.03
C LYS A 104 16.90 -3.68 6.54
N ILE A 105 16.91 -4.84 7.18
CA ILE A 105 16.78 -4.97 8.64
C ILE A 105 17.97 -4.28 9.31
N GLY A 106 19.20 -4.55 8.88
CA GLY A 106 20.39 -3.87 9.39
C GLY A 106 20.34 -2.34 9.21
N SER A 107 19.83 -1.85 8.08
CA SER A 107 19.62 -0.41 7.87
C SER A 107 18.59 0.18 8.82
N VAL A 108 17.51 -0.55 9.11
CA VAL A 108 16.49 -0.14 10.08
C VAL A 108 17.06 -0.14 11.49
N GLU A 109 17.80 -1.17 11.89
CA GLU A 109 18.46 -1.26 13.19
C GLU A 109 19.48 -0.13 13.38
N GLU A 110 20.28 0.18 12.37
CA GLU A 110 21.23 1.30 12.41
C GLU A 110 20.49 2.65 12.56
N LYS A 111 19.38 2.84 11.84
CA LYS A 111 18.54 4.03 11.99
C LYS A 111 17.91 4.09 13.38
N LEU A 112 17.46 2.95 13.93
CA LEU A 112 16.88 2.88 15.26
C LEU A 112 17.91 3.20 16.34
N GLY A 113 19.14 2.67 16.24
CA GLY A 113 20.23 2.95 17.17
C GLY A 113 20.68 4.42 17.16
N LYS A 114 20.60 5.09 16.00
CA LYS A 114 20.83 6.54 15.89
C LYS A 114 19.72 7.36 16.56
N ILE A 115 18.48 6.87 16.56
CA ILE A 115 17.35 7.53 17.24
C ILE A 115 17.44 7.34 18.76
N ASP A 116 17.90 6.19 19.23
CA ASP A 116 17.89 5.86 20.67
C ASP A 116 18.93 6.66 21.49
N SER A 117 20.02 7.10 20.86
CA SER A 117 21.11 7.83 21.52
C SER A 117 20.94 9.36 21.55
N GLN A 118 20.11 9.94 20.68
CA GLN A 118 20.02 11.40 20.53
C GLN A 118 18.62 12.00 20.72
N THR A 119 17.54 11.21 20.66
CA THR A 119 16.17 11.75 20.63
C THR A 119 15.30 11.43 21.84
N LEU A 120 15.69 10.51 22.74
CA LEU A 120 14.79 10.04 23.81
C LEU A 120 15.01 10.65 25.19
N LYS A 121 16.03 11.48 25.39
CA LYS A 121 16.19 12.29 26.60
C LYS A 121 16.62 13.70 26.22
N PRO A 122 15.68 14.65 26.00
CA PRO A 122 16.06 16.05 25.94
C PRO A 122 16.88 16.36 27.19
N SER A 123 18.03 17.02 27.00
CA SER A 123 18.86 17.40 28.14
C SER A 123 18.04 18.29 29.06
N ASN A 124 18.29 18.24 30.38
CA ASN A 124 17.67 19.18 31.32
C ASN A 124 17.88 20.64 30.87
N LYS A 125 18.98 20.91 30.14
CA LYS A 125 19.24 22.22 29.53
C LYS A 125 18.22 22.58 28.44
N ASP A 126 17.91 21.65 27.53
CA ASP A 126 16.96 21.89 26.44
C ASP A 126 15.54 22.14 26.97
N LEU A 127 15.17 21.44 28.05
CA LEU A 127 13.91 21.65 28.75
C LEU A 127 13.84 23.03 29.43
N VAL A 128 14.95 23.47 30.04
CA VAL A 128 15.05 24.80 30.66
C VAL A 128 14.99 25.90 29.61
N ASP A 129 15.69 25.74 28.48
CA ASP A 129 15.67 26.71 27.38
C ASP A 129 14.26 26.80 26.74
N LEU A 130 13.58 25.65 26.57
CA LEU A 130 12.19 25.61 26.10
C LEU A 130 11.23 26.29 27.08
N LEU A 131 11.41 26.04 28.39
CA LEU A 131 10.61 26.68 29.43
C LEU A 131 10.82 28.20 29.45
N ALA A 132 12.06 28.66 29.32
CA ALA A 132 12.38 30.08 29.25
C ALA A 132 11.76 30.75 28.01
N ALA A 133 11.85 30.11 26.84
CA ALA A 133 11.23 30.59 25.61
C ALA A 133 9.69 30.63 25.72
N SER A 134 9.10 29.61 26.35
CA SER A 134 7.65 29.56 26.62
C SER A 134 7.21 30.70 27.54
N ASN A 135 7.94 30.94 28.63
CA ASN A 135 7.67 32.04 29.57
C ASN A 135 7.79 33.41 28.89
N GLN A 136 8.75 33.60 28.00
CA GLN A 136 8.88 34.83 27.23
C GLN A 136 7.69 35.06 26.29
N ARG A 137 7.19 33.99 25.64
CA ARG A 137 5.98 34.06 24.81
C ARG A 137 4.75 34.39 25.64
N LEU A 138 4.60 33.77 26.81
CA LEU A 138 3.51 34.07 27.75
C LEU A 138 3.54 35.55 28.18
N ALA A 139 4.69 36.06 28.60
CA ALA A 139 4.84 37.46 28.99
C ALA A 139 4.53 38.44 27.83
N SER A 140 4.86 38.07 26.59
CA SER A 140 4.50 38.85 25.41
C SER A 140 2.99 38.86 25.16
N LEU A 141 2.33 37.70 25.25
CA LEU A 141 0.88 37.57 25.11
C LEU A 141 0.14 38.35 26.22
N GLU A 142 0.61 38.28 27.46
CA GLU A 142 0.04 39.05 28.58
C GLU A 142 0.08 40.56 28.32
N ARG A 143 1.19 41.08 27.78
CA ARG A 143 1.29 42.48 27.37
C ARG A 143 0.29 42.83 26.26
N GLN A 144 0.21 42.00 25.21
CA GLN A 144 -0.74 42.23 24.12
C GLN A 144 -2.20 42.23 24.61
N VAL A 145 -2.56 41.33 25.52
CA VAL A 145 -3.90 41.29 26.13
C VAL A 145 -4.16 42.55 26.96
N SER A 146 -3.16 43.01 27.73
CA SER A 146 -3.26 44.27 28.48
C SER A 146 -3.48 45.48 27.56
N ASP A 147 -2.72 45.57 26.47
CA ASP A 147 -2.83 46.66 25.50
C ASP A 147 -4.19 46.64 24.79
N LEU A 148 -4.67 45.46 24.38
CA LEU A 148 -6.01 45.30 23.81
C LEU A 148 -7.11 45.72 24.78
N LYS A 149 -6.95 45.40 26.07
CA LYS A 149 -7.90 45.82 27.10
C LYS A 149 -7.92 47.34 27.27
N ALA A 150 -6.76 47.99 27.26
CA ALA A 150 -6.64 49.44 27.32
C ALA A 150 -7.29 50.11 26.09
N LEU A 151 -7.04 49.59 24.89
CA LEU A 151 -7.66 50.06 23.65
C LEU A 151 -9.18 49.93 23.71
N ASN A 152 -9.70 48.79 24.16
CA ASN A 152 -11.13 48.55 24.27
C ASN A 152 -11.79 49.51 25.28
N MET A 153 -11.14 49.78 26.42
CA MET A 153 -11.61 50.78 27.37
C MET A 153 -11.64 52.19 26.78
N ALA A 154 -10.62 52.58 26.02
CA ALA A 154 -10.57 53.86 25.33
C ALA A 154 -11.69 53.99 24.28
N LEU A 155 -11.90 52.94 23.47
CA LEU A 155 -12.97 52.88 22.48
C LEU A 155 -14.35 53.02 23.12
N LYS A 156 -14.59 52.28 24.21
CA LYS A 156 -15.84 52.37 24.98
C LYS A 156 -16.07 53.80 25.48
N SER A 157 -15.04 54.44 26.05
CA SER A 157 -15.14 55.83 26.52
C SER A 157 -15.45 56.82 25.39
N ILE A 158 -14.86 56.62 24.20
CA ILE A 158 -15.15 57.45 23.01
C ILE A 158 -16.60 57.25 22.57
N MET A 159 -17.07 56.00 22.47
CA MET A 159 -18.46 55.69 22.12
C MET A 159 -19.45 56.31 23.10
N GLU A 160 -19.19 56.23 24.40
CA GLU A 160 -20.03 56.86 25.43
C GLU A 160 -20.11 58.38 25.22
N LYS A 161 -18.99 59.05 24.95
CA LYS A 161 -18.95 60.50 24.67
C LYS A 161 -19.71 60.89 23.40
N ILE A 162 -19.61 60.08 22.34
CA ILE A 162 -20.36 60.31 21.09
C ILE A 162 -21.85 60.21 21.39
N LEU A 163 -22.31 59.11 22.00
CA LEU A 163 -23.72 58.91 22.34
C LEU A 163 -24.26 60.00 23.27
N GLU A 164 -23.48 60.46 24.24
CA GLU A 164 -23.87 61.55 25.12
C GLU A 164 -23.99 62.89 24.37
N THR A 165 -23.07 63.14 23.43
CA THR A 165 -23.11 64.34 22.59
C THR A 165 -24.32 64.32 21.66
N ASP A 166 -24.58 63.20 20.99
CA ASP A 166 -25.74 63.02 20.11
C ASP A 166 -27.04 63.21 20.89
N ARG A 167 -27.13 62.65 22.10
CA ARG A 167 -28.29 62.84 22.98
C ARG A 167 -28.51 64.31 23.37
N LYS A 168 -27.43 65.05 23.63
CA LYS A 168 -27.50 66.50 23.93
C LYS A 168 -27.92 67.32 22.72
N ILE A 169 -27.54 66.93 21.51
CA ILE A 169 -27.95 67.60 20.27
C ILE A 169 -29.43 67.33 20.00
N LEU A 170 -29.85 66.06 20.05
CA LEU A 170 -31.23 65.65 19.81
C LEU A 170 -32.21 66.23 20.83
N GLY A 171 -31.80 66.38 22.09
CA GLY A 171 -32.65 66.99 23.12
C GLY A 171 -32.83 68.51 22.99
N LYS A 172 -32.11 69.17 22.08
CA LYS A 172 -32.22 70.62 21.81
C LYS A 172 -33.01 70.94 20.53
N LEU A 173 -33.27 69.94 19.70
CA LEU A 173 -34.11 70.03 18.50
C LEU A 173 -35.58 69.78 18.89
#